data_AF-A0A3C1DZ79-F1
#
_entry.id   AF-A0A3C1DZ79-F1
#
_cell.length_a   1.000
_cell.length_b   1.000
_cell.length_c   1.000
_cell.angle_alpha   90.00
_cell.angle_beta   90.00
_cell.angle_gamma   90.00
#
_symmetry.space_group_name_H-M   'P 1'
#
loop_
_entity.id
_entity.type
_entity.pdbx_description
1 polymer ?
#
loop_
_entity_poly.entity_id
_entity_poly.type
_entity_poly.pdbx_seq_one_letter_code
_entity_poly.pdbx_strand_id
1 'polypeptide(L)'
;SGITQYYEAAAGISRSAGTEFVASVLQAPVVEEFAKGLGILLIFWAVRRTFDGPVDGVVYGATIAIGFAFTENLQYFGLAIIEDRGFGTDVVQTFLLRAILSPFAHVMFTACTGLALGLAARRASAFGAVGYFVAGLIPAVLLHAFWNGAAYWATDWYRYYFLVQVPMFLLAIAGVARLRRHEQRLTRERLAEYASAGWFTPNEVNLLSTAAGRRHAVAWAARHGARRQYSRFVRTATRLAFTRQRLITGRGAIGAPLDEVRLLAELAGDRRALAALPPLA
;
A
#
# COMPACT_ATOMS: atom_id res chain seq x y z
N SER A 1 1.80 -22.13 7.33
CA SER A 1 1.68 -21.42 8.62
C SER A 1 2.25 -22.31 9.72
N GLY A 2 2.95 -21.74 10.71
CA GLY A 2 3.64 -22.53 11.75
C GLY A 2 2.72 -23.40 12.61
N ILE A 3 1.39 -23.17 12.58
CA ILE A 3 0.40 -24.00 13.28
C ILE A 3 0.29 -25.39 12.65
N THR A 4 0.34 -25.51 11.32
CA THR A 4 0.24 -26.83 10.65
C THR A 4 1.48 -27.68 10.95
N GLN A 5 2.65 -27.04 11.02
CA GLN A 5 3.93 -27.70 11.29
C GLN A 5 4.00 -28.34 12.69
N TYR A 6 3.32 -27.77 13.69
CA TYR A 6 3.27 -28.29 15.06
C TYR A 6 2.39 -29.55 15.21
N TYR A 7 1.20 -29.55 14.61
CA TYR A 7 0.32 -30.74 14.66
C TYR A 7 0.91 -31.91 13.86
N GLU A 8 1.65 -31.64 12.79
CA GLU A 8 2.25 -32.64 11.91
C GLU A 8 3.47 -33.33 12.56
N ALA A 9 4.31 -32.57 13.26
CA ALA A 9 5.44 -33.11 14.03
C ALA A 9 4.97 -33.96 15.22
N ALA A 10 3.90 -33.55 15.91
CA ALA A 10 3.31 -34.31 17.02
C ALA A 10 2.60 -35.60 16.55
N ALA A 11 2.15 -35.67 15.30
CA ALA A 11 1.47 -36.83 14.73
C ALA A 11 2.41 -37.86 14.06
N GLY A 12 3.72 -37.60 14.00
CA GLY A 12 4.70 -38.51 13.40
C GLY A 12 4.56 -38.71 11.88
N ILE A 13 3.88 -37.79 11.18
CA ILE A 13 3.67 -37.90 9.73
C ILE A 13 4.86 -37.24 9.01
N SER A 14 5.85 -38.05 8.61
CA SER A 14 6.91 -37.64 7.68
C SER A 14 6.28 -37.34 6.32
N ARG A 15 6.25 -36.08 5.90
CA ARG A 15 5.83 -35.69 4.55
C ARG A 15 6.88 -36.11 3.53
N SER A 16 6.44 -36.59 2.37
CA SER A 16 7.35 -36.74 1.23
C SER A 16 7.83 -35.36 0.78
N ALA A 17 9.01 -35.29 0.16
CA ALA A 17 9.53 -34.05 -0.41
C ALA A 17 8.52 -33.35 -1.35
N GLY A 18 7.69 -34.14 -2.06
CA GLY A 18 6.60 -33.62 -2.89
C GLY A 18 5.49 -32.95 -2.08
N THR A 19 5.08 -33.54 -0.96
CA THR A 19 4.07 -32.93 -0.07
C THR A 19 4.58 -31.65 0.59
N GLU A 20 5.87 -31.61 0.96
CA GLU A 20 6.50 -30.39 1.49
C GLU A 20 6.55 -29.27 0.45
N PHE A 21 6.91 -29.60 -0.80
CA PHE A 21 6.91 -28.65 -1.90
C PHE A 21 5.52 -28.07 -2.15
N VAL A 22 4.49 -28.92 -2.24
CA VAL A 22 3.11 -28.44 -2.45
C VAL A 22 2.66 -27.54 -1.30
N ALA A 23 2.97 -27.92 -0.06
CA ALA A 23 2.60 -27.15 1.12
C ALA A 23 3.29 -25.77 1.16
N SER A 24 4.60 -25.72 0.91
CA SER A 24 5.42 -24.50 1.06
C SER A 24 5.36 -23.58 -0.17
N VAL A 25 5.32 -24.13 -1.39
CA VAL A 25 5.42 -23.37 -2.64
C VAL A 25 4.04 -23.02 -3.21
N LEU A 26 3.01 -23.84 -2.96
CA LEU A 26 1.68 -23.61 -3.55
C LEU A 26 0.65 -23.22 -2.49
N GLN A 27 0.44 -24.08 -1.50
CA GLN A 27 -0.63 -23.88 -0.51
C GLN A 27 -0.37 -22.65 0.37
N ALA A 28 0.84 -22.52 0.93
CA ALA A 28 1.16 -21.40 1.82
C ALA A 28 1.01 -20.04 1.13
N PRO A 29 1.56 -19.80 -0.08
CA PRO A 29 1.34 -18.56 -0.82
C PRO A 29 -0.12 -18.23 -1.08
N VAL A 30 -0.93 -19.22 -1.48
CA VAL A 30 -2.37 -19.04 -1.72
C VAL A 30 -3.07 -18.57 -0.44
N VAL A 31 -2.89 -19.30 0.66
CA VAL A 31 -3.57 -19.01 1.92
C VAL A 31 -3.14 -17.67 2.49
N GLU A 32 -1.84 -17.39 2.48
CA GLU A 32 -1.31 -16.17 3.08
C GLU A 32 -1.65 -14.91 2.28
N GLU A 33 -1.46 -14.92 0.96
CA GLU A 33 -1.79 -13.74 0.14
C GLU A 33 -3.31 -13.52 0.06
N PHE A 34 -4.11 -14.58 0.15
CA PHE A 34 -5.56 -14.45 0.30
C PHE A 34 -5.93 -13.79 1.63
N ALA A 35 -5.36 -14.25 2.76
CA ALA A 35 -5.63 -13.66 4.07
C ALA A 35 -5.20 -12.19 4.15
N LYS A 36 -3.99 -11.88 3.67
CA LYS A 36 -3.49 -10.49 3.57
C LYS A 36 -4.40 -9.66 2.67
N GLY A 37 -4.74 -10.19 1.50
CA GLY A 37 -5.60 -9.53 0.53
C GLY A 37 -7.01 -9.26 1.08
N LEU A 38 -7.59 -10.20 1.84
CA LEU A 38 -8.87 -9.99 2.52
C LEU A 38 -8.80 -8.82 3.49
N GLY A 39 -7.68 -8.66 4.22
CA GLY A 39 -7.45 -7.47 5.04
C GLY A 39 -7.56 -6.17 4.22
N ILE A 40 -6.98 -6.13 3.02
CA ILE A 40 -7.05 -4.96 2.14
C ILE A 40 -8.48 -4.75 1.65
N LEU A 41 -9.19 -5.82 1.28
CA LEU A 41 -10.56 -5.76 0.80
C LEU A 41 -11.51 -5.25 1.90
N LEU A 42 -11.32 -5.69 3.14
CA LEU A 42 -12.06 -5.19 4.30
C LEU A 42 -11.79 -3.70 4.54
N ILE A 43 -10.53 -3.25 4.49
CA ILE A 43 -10.19 -1.82 4.56
C ILE A 43 -10.86 -1.07 3.42
N PHE A 44 -10.77 -1.57 2.20
CA PHE A 44 -11.39 -0.95 1.02
C PHE A 44 -12.90 -0.74 1.20
N TRP A 45 -13.62 -1.70 1.78
CA TRP A 45 -15.05 -1.55 2.07
C TRP A 45 -15.31 -0.62 3.26
N ALA A 46 -14.56 -0.75 4.35
CA ALA A 46 -14.74 0.03 5.57
C ALA A 46 -14.47 1.53 5.36
N VAL A 47 -13.43 1.87 4.59
CA VAL A 47 -13.00 3.26 4.35
C VAL A 47 -13.09 3.66 2.87
N ARG A 48 -14.08 3.10 2.15
CA ARG A 48 -14.26 3.27 0.69
C ARG A 48 -14.27 4.73 0.21
N ARG A 49 -14.77 5.66 1.04
CA ARG A 49 -14.87 7.09 0.75
C ARG A 49 -13.54 7.86 0.87
N THR A 50 -12.54 7.27 1.51
CA THR A 50 -11.20 7.85 1.67
C THR A 50 -10.11 7.04 0.99
N PHE A 51 -10.49 5.92 0.35
CA PHE A 51 -9.60 5.12 -0.47
C PHE A 51 -9.60 5.73 -1.87
N ASP A 52 -8.61 6.57 -2.18
CA ASP A 52 -8.65 7.50 -3.31
C ASP A 52 -7.96 6.95 -4.57
N GLY A 53 -7.15 5.88 -4.45
CA GLY A 53 -6.62 5.22 -5.64
C GLY A 53 -5.49 4.21 -5.49
N PRO A 54 -4.79 3.94 -6.60
CA PRO A 54 -3.70 2.97 -6.71
C PRO A 54 -2.60 3.10 -5.65
N VAL A 55 -2.14 4.33 -5.36
CA VAL A 55 -1.07 4.53 -4.37
C VAL A 55 -1.55 4.16 -2.96
N ASP A 56 -2.77 4.53 -2.58
CA ASP A 56 -3.34 4.17 -1.29
C ASP A 56 -3.45 2.65 -1.14
N GLY A 57 -3.92 1.98 -2.20
CA GLY A 57 -4.00 0.52 -2.23
C GLY A 57 -2.65 -0.16 -2.01
N VAL A 58 -1.58 0.33 -2.65
CA VAL A 58 -0.21 -0.16 -2.40
C VAL A 58 0.22 0.09 -0.95
N VAL A 59 -0.10 1.25 -0.37
CA VAL A 59 0.25 1.58 1.02
C VAL A 59 -0.49 0.67 2.01
N TYR A 60 -1.78 0.42 1.80
CA TYR A 60 -2.54 -0.51 2.64
C TYR A 60 -2.02 -1.95 2.48
N GLY A 61 -1.71 -2.38 1.26
CA GLY A 61 -1.11 -3.69 0.99
C GLY A 61 0.24 -3.86 1.70
N ALA A 62 1.12 -2.86 1.59
CA ALA A 62 2.40 -2.85 2.30
C ALA A 62 2.23 -2.89 3.82
N THR A 63 1.28 -2.11 4.36
CA THR A 63 1.01 -2.06 5.80
C THR A 63 0.55 -3.42 6.33
N ILE A 64 -0.36 -4.08 5.61
CA ILE A 64 -0.84 -5.42 5.98
C ILE A 64 0.28 -6.45 5.85
N ALA A 65 1.06 -6.41 4.76
CA ALA A 65 2.18 -7.33 4.57
C ALA A 65 3.23 -7.21 5.68
N ILE A 66 3.57 -5.99 6.11
CA ILE A 66 4.48 -5.75 7.24
C ILE A 66 3.89 -6.32 8.53
N GLY A 67 2.60 -6.13 8.79
CA GLY A 67 1.92 -6.70 9.95
C GLY A 67 1.99 -8.23 9.97
N PHE A 68 1.74 -8.88 8.83
CA PHE A 68 1.87 -10.33 8.68
C PHE A 68 3.30 -10.81 8.89
N ALA A 69 4.28 -10.16 8.24
CA ALA A 69 5.69 -10.50 8.39
C ALA A 69 6.15 -10.34 9.86
N PHE A 70 5.64 -9.32 10.56
CA PHE A 70 5.89 -9.16 11.99
C PHE A 70 5.31 -10.32 12.82
N THR A 71 4.05 -10.71 12.58
CA THR A 71 3.44 -11.84 13.30
C THR A 71 4.15 -13.17 13.03
N GLU A 72 4.61 -13.38 11.80
CA GLU A 72 5.34 -14.59 11.42
C GLU A 72 6.72 -14.65 12.10
N ASN A 73 7.42 -13.52 12.14
CA ASN A 73 8.70 -13.42 12.83
C ASN A 73 8.56 -13.62 14.33
N LEU A 74 7.55 -13.02 14.97
CA LEU A 74 7.29 -13.20 16.39
C LEU A 74 6.98 -14.67 16.73
N GLN A 75 6.13 -15.33 15.94
CA GLN A 75 5.83 -16.74 16.11
C GLN A 75 7.10 -17.59 15.98
N TYR A 76 7.93 -17.36 14.95
CA TYR A 76 9.16 -18.12 14.77
C TYR A 76 10.13 -18.02 15.95
N PHE A 77 10.41 -16.79 16.42
CA PHE A 77 11.33 -16.61 17.55
C PHE A 77 10.76 -17.17 18.86
N GLY A 78 9.44 -17.06 19.07
CA GLY A 78 8.79 -17.67 20.23
C GLY A 78 8.98 -19.19 20.28
N LEU A 79 8.83 -19.87 19.14
CA LEU A 79 9.01 -21.32 19.05
C LEU A 79 10.49 -21.72 19.18
N ALA A 80 11.41 -20.94 18.60
CA ALA A 80 12.85 -21.19 18.74
C ALA A 80 13.33 -21.11 20.21
N ILE A 81 12.72 -20.22 21.01
CA ILE A 81 12.99 -20.10 22.46
C ILE A 81 12.39 -21.30 23.22
N ILE A 82 11.14 -21.67 22.92
CA ILE A 82 10.44 -22.77 23.61
C ILE A 82 11.13 -24.13 23.36
N GLU A 83 11.65 -24.33 22.15
CA GLU A 83 12.29 -25.59 21.75
C GLU A 83 13.79 -25.66 22.08
N ASP A 84 14.31 -24.70 22.86
CA ASP A 84 15.71 -24.61 23.30
C ASP A 84 16.74 -24.78 22.17
N ARG A 85 16.39 -24.32 20.94
CA ARG A 85 17.28 -24.46 19.77
C ARG A 85 18.52 -23.56 19.83
N GLY A 86 18.67 -22.76 20.88
CA GLY A 86 19.79 -21.84 21.12
C GLY A 86 19.87 -20.67 20.14
N PHE A 87 20.63 -19.63 20.50
CA PHE A 87 20.93 -18.45 19.65
C PHE A 87 22.36 -18.56 19.05
N GLY A 88 22.57 -19.47 18.10
CA GLY A 88 23.84 -19.62 17.37
C GLY A 88 24.05 -18.60 16.24
N THR A 89 25.19 -18.67 15.53
CA THR A 89 25.48 -17.84 14.34
C THR A 89 24.43 -18.01 13.23
N ASP A 90 23.84 -19.20 13.11
CA ASP A 90 22.72 -19.49 12.21
C ASP A 90 21.47 -18.67 12.55
N VAL A 91 21.31 -18.24 13.81
CA VAL A 91 20.16 -17.43 14.24
C VAL A 91 20.30 -15.99 13.78
N VAL A 92 21.52 -15.44 13.71
CA VAL A 92 21.75 -14.10 13.13
C VAL A 92 21.48 -14.13 11.63
N GLN A 93 21.98 -15.14 10.91
CA GLN A 93 21.72 -15.29 9.47
C GLN A 93 20.22 -15.51 9.18
N THR A 94 19.57 -16.37 9.97
CA THR A 94 18.13 -16.62 9.88
C THR A 94 17.32 -15.37 10.24
N PHE A 95 17.75 -14.60 11.23
CA PHE A 95 17.15 -13.32 11.57
C PHE A 95 17.29 -12.33 10.42
N LEU A 96 18.44 -12.20 9.78
CA LEU A 96 18.61 -11.31 8.62
C LEU A 96 17.71 -11.72 7.45
N LEU A 97 17.66 -13.02 7.13
CA LEU A 97 16.79 -13.56 6.08
C LEU A 97 15.30 -13.34 6.38
N ARG A 98 14.85 -13.64 7.60
CA ARG A 98 13.42 -13.61 7.99
C ARG A 98 12.91 -12.26 8.46
N ALA A 99 13.71 -11.52 9.23
CA ALA A 99 13.31 -10.24 9.83
C ALA A 99 13.60 -9.03 8.93
N ILE A 100 14.52 -9.15 7.97
CA ILE A 100 14.86 -8.04 7.07
C ILE A 100 14.47 -8.36 5.63
N LEU A 101 14.93 -9.48 5.06
CA LEU A 101 14.82 -9.72 3.62
C LEU A 101 13.43 -10.22 3.19
N SER A 102 12.81 -11.15 3.94
CA SER A 102 11.46 -11.67 3.67
C SER A 102 10.34 -10.61 3.73
N PRO A 103 10.31 -9.67 4.70
CA PRO A 103 9.28 -8.65 4.79
C PRO A 103 9.18 -7.78 3.53
N PHE A 104 10.31 -7.44 2.89
CA PHE A 104 10.28 -6.70 1.62
C PHE A 104 9.65 -7.50 0.49
N ALA A 105 9.87 -8.83 0.47
CA ALA A 105 9.27 -9.74 -0.49
C ALA A 105 7.74 -9.74 -0.34
N HIS A 106 7.24 -9.95 0.89
CA HIS A 106 5.80 -9.93 1.17
C HIS A 106 5.16 -8.58 0.83
N VAL A 107 5.84 -7.46 1.12
CA VAL A 107 5.35 -6.14 0.73
C VAL A 107 5.16 -6.03 -0.78
N MET A 108 6.13 -6.52 -1.58
CA MET A 108 6.03 -6.51 -3.04
C MET A 108 4.87 -7.37 -3.54
N PHE A 109 4.68 -8.58 -2.98
CA PHE A 109 3.62 -9.49 -3.41
C PHE A 109 2.23 -8.93 -3.10
N THR A 110 2.00 -8.58 -1.84
CA THR A 110 0.71 -8.07 -1.38
C THR A 110 0.39 -6.69 -1.98
N ALA A 111 1.40 -5.91 -2.38
CA ALA A 111 1.20 -4.67 -3.13
C ALA A 111 0.52 -4.89 -4.49
N CYS A 112 0.59 -6.07 -5.10
CA CYS A 112 -0.17 -6.39 -6.32
C CYS A 112 -1.68 -6.37 -6.06
N THR A 113 -2.14 -7.03 -5.00
CA THR A 113 -3.55 -7.01 -4.56
C THR A 113 -3.97 -5.59 -4.16
N GLY A 114 -3.10 -4.89 -3.42
CA GLY A 114 -3.30 -3.49 -3.05
C GLY A 114 -3.48 -2.58 -4.25
N LEU A 115 -2.60 -2.69 -5.25
CA LEU A 115 -2.66 -1.90 -6.49
C LEU A 115 -3.97 -2.16 -7.25
N ALA A 116 -4.39 -3.41 -7.37
CA ALA A 116 -5.60 -3.77 -8.09
C ALA A 116 -6.86 -3.19 -7.41
N LEU A 117 -6.99 -3.32 -6.09
CA LEU A 117 -8.06 -2.66 -5.33
C LEU A 117 -7.96 -1.13 -5.38
N GLY A 118 -6.73 -0.63 -5.39
CA GLY A 118 -6.32 0.70 -5.82
C GLY A 118 -7.05 1.23 -7.05
N LEU A 119 -6.99 0.45 -8.12
CA LEU A 119 -7.64 0.76 -9.40
C LEU A 119 -9.16 0.60 -9.32
N ALA A 120 -9.65 -0.37 -8.55
CA ALA A 120 -11.08 -0.60 -8.31
C ALA A 120 -11.76 0.62 -7.67
N ALA A 121 -11.06 1.33 -6.79
CA ALA A 121 -11.58 2.53 -6.12
C ALA A 121 -12.12 3.59 -7.09
N ARG A 122 -11.54 3.64 -8.31
CA ARG A 122 -11.89 4.62 -9.36
C ARG A 122 -12.79 4.06 -10.46
N ARG A 123 -12.99 2.73 -10.51
CA ARG A 123 -13.54 2.04 -11.69
C ARG A 123 -14.68 1.09 -11.39
N ALA A 124 -14.84 0.67 -10.14
CA ALA A 124 -15.76 -0.40 -9.77
C ALA A 124 -16.72 0.01 -8.66
N SER A 125 -17.92 -0.57 -8.71
CA SER A 125 -18.82 -0.65 -7.57
C SER A 125 -18.17 -1.42 -6.42
N ALA A 126 -18.75 -1.35 -5.21
CA ALA A 126 -18.23 -2.07 -4.06
C ALA A 126 -18.06 -3.58 -4.31
N PHE A 127 -19.02 -4.20 -5.01
CA PHE A 127 -18.96 -5.60 -5.42
C PHE A 127 -18.08 -5.85 -6.65
N GLY A 128 -18.00 -4.89 -7.58
CA GLY A 128 -17.07 -4.97 -8.71
C GLY A 128 -15.59 -5.00 -8.28
N ALA A 129 -15.27 -4.55 -7.06
CA ALA A 129 -13.93 -4.62 -6.49
C ALA A 129 -13.45 -6.07 -6.27
N VAL A 130 -14.36 -7.05 -6.16
CA VAL A 130 -13.99 -8.48 -6.03
C VAL A 130 -13.25 -8.97 -7.28
N GLY A 131 -13.63 -8.52 -8.49
CA GLY A 131 -12.90 -8.88 -9.71
C GLY A 131 -11.46 -8.34 -9.70
N TYR A 132 -11.27 -7.11 -9.21
CA TYR A 132 -9.94 -6.52 -9.03
C TYR A 132 -9.14 -7.22 -7.92
N PHE A 133 -9.79 -7.63 -6.83
CA PHE A 133 -9.17 -8.43 -5.78
C PHE A 133 -8.57 -9.72 -6.36
N VAL A 134 -9.35 -10.49 -7.12
CA VAL A 134 -8.87 -11.73 -7.75
C VAL A 134 -7.75 -11.43 -8.75
N ALA A 135 -7.91 -10.41 -9.59
CA ALA A 135 -6.90 -10.02 -10.56
C ALA A 135 -5.56 -9.61 -9.93
N GLY A 136 -5.58 -9.00 -8.75
CA GLY A 136 -4.37 -8.65 -7.99
C GLY A 136 -3.81 -9.81 -7.16
N LEU A 137 -4.66 -10.72 -6.70
CA LEU A 137 -4.27 -11.90 -5.92
C LEU A 137 -3.45 -12.89 -6.74
N ILE A 138 -3.80 -13.10 -8.02
CA ILE A 138 -3.07 -14.01 -8.92
C ILE A 138 -1.57 -13.69 -8.97
N PRO A 139 -1.13 -12.49 -9.37
CA PRO A 139 0.30 -12.17 -9.38
C PRO A 139 0.93 -12.17 -7.98
N ALA A 140 0.18 -11.81 -6.92
CA ALA A 140 0.71 -11.88 -5.55
C ALA A 140 1.09 -13.32 -5.17
N VAL A 141 0.17 -14.27 -5.40
CA VAL A 141 0.40 -15.71 -5.13
C VAL A 141 1.52 -16.25 -6.01
N LEU A 142 1.56 -15.91 -7.30
CA LEU A 142 2.60 -16.40 -8.21
C LEU A 142 4.00 -15.89 -7.82
N LEU A 143 4.12 -14.61 -7.46
CA LEU A 143 5.40 -14.05 -7.02
C LEU A 143 5.86 -14.66 -5.69
N HIS A 144 4.93 -14.90 -4.76
CA HIS A 144 5.23 -15.54 -3.49
C HIS A 144 5.60 -17.02 -3.68
N ALA A 145 4.87 -17.76 -4.52
CA ALA A 145 5.22 -19.12 -4.90
C ALA A 145 6.59 -19.18 -5.58
N PHE A 146 6.89 -18.25 -6.48
CA PHE A 146 8.21 -18.16 -7.12
C PHE A 146 9.34 -17.95 -6.10
N TRP A 147 9.12 -17.06 -5.12
CA TRP A 147 10.05 -16.82 -4.02
C TRP A 147 10.27 -18.06 -3.14
N ASN A 148 9.19 -18.74 -2.73
CA ASN A 148 9.29 -19.95 -1.92
C ASN A 148 9.92 -21.11 -2.71
N GLY A 149 9.59 -21.22 -4.00
CA GLY A 149 10.13 -22.23 -4.89
C GLY A 149 11.65 -22.14 -5.03
N ALA A 150 12.23 -20.95 -4.95
CA ALA A 150 13.67 -20.75 -5.02
C ALA A 150 14.46 -21.56 -3.99
N ALA A 151 13.87 -21.89 -2.83
CA ALA A 151 14.50 -22.75 -1.84
C ALA A 151 14.80 -24.18 -2.35
N TYR A 152 14.14 -24.64 -3.41
CA TYR A 152 14.30 -26.00 -3.94
C TYR A 152 15.31 -26.11 -5.08
N TRP A 153 15.63 -25.01 -5.76
CA TRP A 153 16.46 -25.04 -6.97
C TRP A 153 17.62 -24.04 -6.97
N ALA A 154 17.58 -23.00 -6.11
CA ALA A 154 18.68 -22.05 -6.00
C ALA A 154 19.85 -22.71 -5.25
N THR A 155 20.92 -23.01 -5.97
CA THR A 155 22.15 -23.58 -5.39
C THR A 155 22.96 -22.56 -4.59
N ASP A 156 22.85 -21.29 -4.94
CA ASP A 156 23.41 -20.15 -4.19
C ASP A 156 22.29 -19.13 -3.95
N TRP A 157 21.78 -19.13 -2.72
CA TRP A 157 20.68 -18.26 -2.30
C TRP A 157 21.05 -16.76 -2.39
N TYR A 158 22.28 -16.39 -2.03
CA TYR A 158 22.71 -15.00 -2.08
C TYR A 158 22.79 -14.50 -3.52
N ARG A 159 23.36 -15.30 -4.41
CA ARG A 159 23.44 -14.98 -5.84
C ARG A 159 22.04 -14.88 -6.46
N TYR A 160 21.13 -15.81 -6.14
CA TYR A 160 19.73 -15.71 -6.55
C TYR A 160 19.08 -14.42 -6.04
N TYR A 161 19.25 -14.11 -4.75
CA TYR A 161 18.69 -12.91 -4.13
C TYR A 161 19.16 -11.63 -4.85
N PHE A 162 20.46 -11.47 -5.06
CA PHE A 162 20.99 -10.27 -5.70
C PHE A 162 20.69 -10.17 -7.19
N LEU A 163 20.64 -11.28 -7.93
CA LEU A 163 20.44 -11.26 -9.38
C LEU A 163 18.97 -11.31 -9.80
N VAL A 164 18.08 -11.81 -8.95
CA VAL A 164 16.65 -11.94 -9.26
C VAL A 164 15.83 -11.05 -8.35
N GLN A 165 15.95 -11.21 -7.03
CA GLN A 165 15.08 -10.52 -6.09
C GLN A 165 15.32 -9.01 -6.05
N VAL A 166 16.58 -8.57 -5.98
CA VAL A 166 16.91 -7.13 -5.94
C VAL A 166 16.42 -6.41 -7.20
N PRO A 167 16.64 -6.91 -8.43
CA PRO A 167 16.04 -6.33 -9.63
C PRO A 167 14.51 -6.28 -9.58
N MET A 168 13.83 -7.33 -9.10
CA MET A 168 12.37 -7.31 -8.93
C MET A 168 11.92 -6.21 -7.96
N PHE A 169 12.63 -6.01 -6.84
CA PHE A 169 12.35 -4.90 -5.92
C PHE A 169 12.57 -3.53 -6.57
N LEU A 170 13.65 -3.35 -7.32
CA LEU A 170 13.90 -2.10 -8.04
C LEU A 170 12.81 -1.81 -9.07
N LEU A 171 12.32 -2.84 -9.77
CA LEU A 171 11.19 -2.72 -10.69
C LEU A 171 9.90 -2.34 -9.97
N ALA A 172 9.60 -2.98 -8.83
CA ALA A 172 8.43 -2.66 -8.02
C ALA A 172 8.50 -1.21 -7.48
N ILE A 173 9.64 -0.81 -6.92
CA ILE A 173 9.88 0.56 -6.44
C ILE A 173 9.74 1.56 -7.58
N ALA A 174 10.32 1.28 -8.76
CA ALA A 174 10.20 2.14 -9.92
C ALA A 174 8.75 2.23 -10.42
N GLY A 175 7.99 1.13 -10.37
CA GLY A 175 6.56 1.09 -10.67
C GLY A 175 5.76 1.99 -9.73
N VAL A 176 5.95 1.85 -8.42
CA VAL A 176 5.31 2.70 -7.40
C VAL A 176 5.73 4.16 -7.54
N ALA A 177 7.00 4.44 -7.83
CA ALA A 177 7.50 5.79 -8.06
C ALA A 177 6.85 6.43 -9.30
N ARG A 178 6.73 5.69 -10.41
CA ARG A 178 6.02 6.16 -11.62
C ARG A 178 4.55 6.42 -11.33
N LEU A 179 3.88 5.51 -10.63
CA LEU A 179 2.49 5.66 -10.23
C LEU A 179 2.29 6.92 -9.38
N ARG A 180 3.15 7.14 -8.38
CA ARG A 180 3.11 8.32 -7.52
C ARG A 180 3.37 9.61 -8.29
N ARG A 181 4.33 9.62 -9.23
CA ARG A 181 4.59 10.78 -10.10
C ARG A 181 3.39 11.07 -11.01
N HIS A 182 2.77 10.03 -11.54
CA HIS A 182 1.57 10.16 -12.37
C HIS A 182 0.40 10.77 -11.58
N GLU A 183 0.15 10.31 -10.35
CA GLU A 183 -0.87 10.90 -9.49
C GLU A 183 -0.55 12.35 -9.12
N GLN A 184 0.70 12.67 -8.78
CA GLN A 184 1.11 14.05 -8.49
C GLN A 184 0.87 14.98 -9.69
N ARG A 185 1.20 14.50 -10.89
CA ARG A 185 0.97 15.25 -12.13
C ARG A 185 -0.52 15.48 -12.38
N LEU A 186 -1.35 14.45 -12.21
CA LEU A 186 -2.80 14.59 -12.33
C LEU A 186 -3.37 15.57 -11.30
N THR A 187 -2.96 15.47 -10.03
CA THR A 187 -3.40 16.42 -8.99
C THR A 187 -3.01 17.85 -9.36
N ARG A 188 -1.77 18.06 -9.84
CA ARG A 188 -1.31 19.37 -10.32
C ARG A 188 -2.15 19.89 -11.48
N GLU A 189 -2.37 19.07 -12.50
CA GLU A 189 -3.18 19.45 -13.68
C GLU A 189 -4.59 19.85 -13.27
N ARG A 190 -5.24 19.05 -12.42
CA ARG A 190 -6.60 19.34 -11.94
C ARG A 190 -6.67 20.57 -11.05
N LEU A 191 -5.70 20.78 -10.16
CA LEU A 191 -5.63 22.01 -9.34
C LEU A 191 -5.31 23.26 -10.16
N ALA A 192 -4.54 23.14 -11.25
CA ALA A 192 -4.23 24.26 -12.14
C ALA A 192 -5.48 24.80 -12.85
N GLU A 193 -6.45 23.95 -13.19
CA GLU A 193 -7.75 24.40 -13.71
C GLU A 193 -8.46 25.32 -12.71
N TYR A 194 -8.52 24.93 -11.44
CA TYR A 194 -9.08 25.78 -10.39
C TYR A 194 -8.26 27.04 -10.14
N ALA A 195 -6.94 26.98 -10.30
CA ALA A 195 -6.08 28.17 -10.23
C ALA A 195 -6.41 29.19 -11.32
N SER A 196 -6.67 28.74 -12.55
CA SER A 196 -7.11 29.62 -13.64
C SER A 196 -8.45 30.31 -13.37
N ALA A 197 -9.31 29.68 -12.56
CA ALA A 197 -10.56 30.25 -12.08
C ALA A 197 -10.43 31.03 -10.76
N GLY A 198 -9.21 31.28 -10.27
CA GLY A 198 -8.94 32.11 -9.08
C GLY A 198 -9.06 31.39 -7.73
N TRP A 199 -9.29 30.08 -7.72
CA TRP A 199 -9.42 29.31 -6.46
C TRP A 199 -8.08 28.94 -5.81
N PHE A 200 -6.97 28.97 -6.55
CA PHE A 200 -5.63 28.71 -6.01
C PHE A 200 -4.61 29.60 -6.69
N THR A 201 -3.53 29.91 -5.98
CA THR A 201 -2.33 30.50 -6.59
C THR A 201 -1.47 29.41 -7.24
N PRO A 202 -0.63 29.74 -8.24
CA PRO A 202 0.31 28.77 -8.82
C PRO A 202 1.25 28.12 -7.79
N ASN A 203 1.65 28.88 -6.76
CA ASN A 203 2.47 28.37 -5.66
C ASN A 203 1.71 27.37 -4.79
N GLU A 204 0.43 27.62 -4.48
CA GLU A 204 -0.41 26.64 -3.78
C GLU A 204 -0.58 25.36 -4.60
N VAL A 205 -0.75 25.44 -5.93
CA VAL A 205 -0.80 24.26 -6.80
C VAL A 205 0.50 23.44 -6.69
N ASN A 206 1.65 24.12 -6.76
CA ASN A 206 2.96 23.47 -6.58
C ASN A 206 3.05 22.76 -5.23
N LEU A 207 2.66 23.43 -4.17
CA LEU A 207 2.73 22.95 -2.79
C LEU A 207 1.79 21.76 -2.55
N LEU A 208 0.52 21.89 -2.96
CA LEU A 208 -0.54 20.91 -2.70
C LEU A 208 -0.41 19.65 -3.56
N SER A 209 0.18 19.76 -4.75
CA SER A 209 0.38 18.62 -5.66
C SER A 209 1.37 17.57 -5.14
N THR A 210 2.21 17.90 -4.15
CA THR A 210 3.22 16.97 -3.62
C THR A 210 3.01 16.65 -2.14
N ALA A 211 3.36 15.43 -1.72
CA ALA A 211 3.27 15.05 -0.32
C ALA A 211 4.25 15.86 0.57
N ALA A 212 5.43 16.19 0.04
CA ALA A 212 6.41 17.00 0.76
C ALA A 212 5.90 18.44 0.96
N GLY A 213 5.35 19.07 -0.09
CA GLY A 213 4.75 20.40 0.00
C GLY A 213 3.57 20.45 0.96
N ARG A 214 2.64 19.47 0.88
CA ARG A 214 1.53 19.35 1.84
C ARG A 214 2.01 19.25 3.30
N ARG A 215 3.03 18.43 3.57
CA ARG A 215 3.60 18.29 4.92
C ARG A 215 4.27 19.57 5.40
N HIS A 216 5.05 20.21 4.53
CA HIS A 216 5.69 21.48 4.83
C HIS A 216 4.65 22.55 5.20
N ALA A 217 3.58 22.65 4.40
CA ALA A 217 2.50 23.59 4.61
C ALA A 217 1.75 23.36 5.94
N VAL A 218 1.42 22.10 6.25
CA VAL A 218 0.78 21.75 7.52
C VAL A 218 1.70 22.00 8.70
N ALA A 219 3.01 21.74 8.57
CA ALA A 219 3.99 22.00 9.61
C ALA A 219 4.16 23.50 9.87
N TRP A 220 4.23 24.31 8.82
CA TRP A 220 4.25 25.77 8.92
C TRP A 220 2.97 26.30 9.59
N ALA A 221 1.79 25.82 9.18
CA ALA A 221 0.51 26.22 9.77
C ALA A 221 0.40 25.79 11.23
N ALA A 222 1.01 24.66 11.61
CA ALA A 222 1.05 24.20 12.98
C ALA A 222 1.82 25.17 13.90
N ARG A 223 2.90 25.79 13.41
CA ARG A 223 3.65 26.82 14.16
C ARG A 223 2.81 28.07 14.45
N HIS A 224 1.73 28.28 13.70
CA HIS A 224 0.82 29.41 13.85
C HIS A 224 -0.55 28.99 14.40
N GLY A 225 -0.66 27.82 15.06
CA GLY A 225 -1.90 27.35 15.68
C GLY A 225 -3.00 26.88 14.71
N ALA A 226 -2.74 26.84 13.40
CA ALA A 226 -3.73 26.55 12.36
C ALA A 226 -3.60 25.15 11.74
N ARG A 227 -2.94 24.20 12.44
CA ARG A 227 -2.68 22.84 11.92
C ARG A 227 -3.94 22.14 11.42
N ARG A 228 -5.02 22.20 12.21
CA ARG A 228 -6.28 21.48 11.92
C ARG A 228 -6.96 22.04 10.68
N GLN A 229 -7.05 23.37 10.60
CA GLN A 229 -7.65 24.13 9.49
C GLN A 229 -6.86 23.89 8.20
N TYR A 230 -5.53 24.02 8.24
CA TYR A 230 -4.70 23.79 7.06
C TYR A 230 -4.73 22.32 6.61
N SER A 231 -4.76 21.36 7.56
CA SER A 231 -4.91 19.94 7.21
C SER A 231 -6.26 19.67 6.54
N ARG A 232 -7.33 20.37 6.95
CA ARG A 232 -8.64 20.28 6.28
C ARG A 232 -8.57 20.88 4.88
N PHE A 233 -8.02 22.08 4.73
CA PHE A 233 -7.81 22.73 3.44
C PHE A 233 -7.07 21.83 2.44
N VAL A 234 -5.97 21.21 2.89
CA VAL A 234 -5.18 20.26 2.09
C VAL A 234 -6.00 19.04 1.66
N ARG A 235 -6.79 18.45 2.57
CA ARG A 235 -7.67 17.32 2.23
C ARG A 235 -8.77 17.74 1.26
N THR A 236 -9.39 18.90 1.47
CA THR A 236 -10.44 19.46 0.60
C THR A 236 -9.89 19.71 -0.80
N ALA A 237 -8.72 20.33 -0.94
CA ALA A 237 -8.07 20.57 -2.23
C ALA A 237 -7.72 19.26 -2.95
N THR A 238 -7.20 18.26 -2.23
CA THR A 238 -6.88 16.94 -2.81
C THR A 238 -8.14 16.23 -3.30
N ARG A 239 -9.22 16.25 -2.50
CA ARG A 239 -10.54 15.71 -2.89
C ARG A 239 -11.12 16.44 -4.08
N LEU A 240 -11.00 17.76 -4.13
CA LEU A 240 -11.47 18.59 -5.25
C LEU A 240 -10.78 18.18 -6.55
N ALA A 241 -9.45 17.99 -6.53
CA ALA A 241 -8.70 17.51 -7.69
C ALA A 241 -9.20 16.13 -8.18
N PHE A 242 -9.49 15.20 -7.25
CA PHE A 242 -10.04 13.89 -7.60
C PHE A 242 -11.48 13.96 -8.12
N THR A 243 -12.32 14.80 -7.55
CA THR A 243 -13.70 15.06 -8.03
C THR A 243 -13.66 15.63 -9.44
N ARG A 244 -12.76 16.58 -9.73
CA ARG A 244 -12.56 17.10 -11.09
C ARG A 244 -12.16 16.02 -12.09
N GLN A 245 -11.22 15.16 -11.70
CA GLN A 245 -10.80 14.04 -12.55
C GLN A 245 -11.96 13.08 -12.86
N ARG A 246 -12.82 12.79 -11.88
CA ARG A 246 -14.05 12.00 -12.06
C ARG A 246 -14.99 12.64 -13.08
N LEU A 247 -15.26 13.94 -12.93
CA LEU A 247 -16.12 14.70 -13.83
C LEU A 247 -15.61 14.67 -15.28
N ILE A 248 -14.34 14.97 -15.51
CA ILE A 248 -13.74 15.01 -16.86
C ILE A 248 -13.72 13.63 -17.52
N THR A 249 -13.50 12.57 -16.75
CA THR A 249 -13.47 11.20 -17.28
C THR A 249 -14.87 10.60 -17.46
N GLY A 250 -15.95 11.35 -17.17
CA GLY A 250 -17.32 10.86 -17.24
C GLY A 250 -17.66 9.78 -16.19
N ARG A 251 -16.79 9.58 -15.19
CA ARG A 251 -16.92 8.50 -14.20
C ARG A 251 -17.56 9.02 -12.92
N GLY A 252 -18.76 8.53 -12.61
CA GLY A 252 -19.49 8.94 -11.40
C GLY A 252 -20.14 10.33 -11.53
N ALA A 253 -20.67 10.65 -12.72
CA ALA A 253 -21.35 11.91 -13.00
C ALA A 253 -22.53 12.21 -12.04
N ILE A 254 -23.14 11.16 -11.48
CA ILE A 254 -24.21 11.29 -10.49
C ILE A 254 -23.59 11.74 -9.15
N GLY A 255 -23.88 12.97 -8.73
CA GLY A 255 -23.43 13.55 -7.46
C GLY A 255 -22.07 14.26 -7.50
N ALA A 256 -21.18 13.95 -8.46
CA ALA A 256 -19.88 14.62 -8.57
C ALA A 256 -19.95 16.16 -8.74
N PRO A 257 -20.93 16.74 -9.48
CA PRO A 257 -21.06 18.20 -9.54
C PRO A 257 -21.46 18.81 -8.19
N LEU A 258 -22.34 18.15 -7.43
CA LEU A 258 -22.74 18.58 -6.10
C LEU A 258 -21.57 18.47 -5.10
N ASP A 259 -20.78 17.39 -5.20
CA ASP A 259 -19.54 17.23 -4.43
C ASP A 259 -18.55 18.36 -4.73
N GLU A 260 -18.38 18.74 -6.00
CA GLU A 260 -17.49 19.82 -6.43
C GLU A 260 -17.92 21.16 -5.80
N VAL A 261 -19.20 21.52 -5.91
CA VAL A 261 -19.75 22.74 -5.31
C VAL A 261 -19.56 22.74 -3.78
N ARG A 262 -19.85 21.63 -3.12
CA ARG A 262 -19.65 21.49 -1.67
C ARG A 262 -18.19 21.66 -1.28
N LEU A 263 -17.27 21.02 -1.99
CA LEU A 263 -15.83 21.11 -1.70
C LEU A 263 -15.31 22.53 -1.91
N LEU A 264 -15.79 23.25 -2.93
CA LEU A 264 -15.46 24.66 -3.15
C LEU A 264 -15.97 25.55 -2.01
N ALA A 265 -17.19 25.31 -1.51
CA ALA A 265 -17.73 26.03 -0.35
C ALA A 265 -16.92 25.76 0.93
N GLU A 266 -16.53 24.50 1.17
CA GLU A 266 -15.67 24.12 2.30
C GLU A 266 -14.29 24.77 2.18
N LEU A 267 -13.70 24.79 0.98
CA LEU A 267 -12.41 25.42 0.70
C LEU A 267 -12.44 26.93 0.94
N ALA A 268 -13.53 27.60 0.54
CA ALA A 268 -13.73 29.03 0.79
C ALA A 268 -13.82 29.33 2.29
N GLY A 269 -14.52 28.48 3.06
CA GLY A 269 -14.59 28.59 4.52
C GLY A 269 -13.22 28.43 5.18
N ASP A 270 -12.47 27.39 4.79
CA ASP A 270 -11.12 27.16 5.32
C ASP A 270 -10.16 28.31 4.97
N ARG A 271 -10.24 28.88 3.76
CA ARG A 271 -9.39 30.01 3.36
C ARG A 271 -9.64 31.27 4.19
N ARG A 272 -10.90 31.58 4.54
CA ARG A 272 -11.19 32.72 5.44
C ARG A 272 -10.52 32.54 6.81
N ALA A 273 -10.52 31.32 7.34
CA ALA A 273 -9.85 31.02 8.61
C ALA A 273 -8.32 31.09 8.52
N LEU A 274 -7.75 30.88 7.33
CA LEU A 274 -6.31 30.94 7.07
C LEU A 274 -5.81 32.32 6.63
N ALA A 275 -6.71 33.24 6.24
CA ALA A 275 -6.36 34.55 5.69
C ALA A 275 -5.59 35.46 6.68
N ALA A 276 -5.71 35.20 7.98
CA ALA A 276 -4.99 35.94 9.03
C ALA A 276 -3.54 35.47 9.24
N LEU A 277 -3.12 34.38 8.57
CA LEU A 277 -1.76 33.87 8.70
C LEU A 277 -0.80 34.65 7.77
N PRO A 278 0.47 34.80 8.17
CA PRO A 278 1.48 35.37 7.28
C PRO A 278 1.63 34.53 5.99
N PRO A 279 2.24 35.06 4.93
CA PRO A 279 2.52 34.26 3.74
C PRO A 279 3.41 33.05 4.07
N LEU A 280 3.14 31.91 3.41
CA LEU A 280 4.02 30.75 3.46
C LEU A 280 5.26 31.07 2.61
N ALA A 281 6.41 31.26 3.28
CA ALA A 281 7.71 31.49 2.66
C ALA A 281 8.27 30.20 2.03
#